data_AF-A0A5J5EMW5-F1
#
_entry.id   AF-A0A5J5EMW5-F1
#
_cell.length_a   1.000
_cell.length_b   1.000
_cell.length_c   1.000
_cell.angle_alpha   90.00
_cell.angle_beta   90.00
_cell.angle_gamma   90.00
#
_symmetry.space_group_name_H-M   'P 1'
#
loop_
_entity.id
_entity.type
_entity.pdbx_description
1 polymer ?
#
loop_
_entity_poly.entity_id
_entity_poly.type
_entity_poly.pdbx_seq_one_letter_code
_entity_poly.pdbx_strand_id
1 'polypeptide(L)' 'PRTYWHQVRVVGTLRPNADEDGCDTTFINLAEHTRELIGTQPRRNWVLGFTLFGATMRVFRFDRSGAIASTPIDIH' A
#
# COMPACT_ATOMS: atom_id res chain seq x y z
N PRO A 1 10.01 -19.42 6.96
CA PRO A 1 8.53 -19.45 6.71
C PRO A 1 8.22 -19.12 5.25
N ARG A 2 7.47 -19.95 4.53
CA ARG A 2 6.99 -19.61 3.18
C ARG A 2 5.80 -18.67 3.30
N THR A 3 5.94 -17.44 2.80
CA THR A 3 4.83 -16.48 2.72
C THR A 3 4.09 -16.72 1.41
N TYR A 4 2.78 -16.95 1.48
CA TYR A 4 1.94 -17.08 0.30
C TYR A 4 1.04 -15.86 0.14
N TRP A 5 0.78 -15.44 -1.09
CA TRP A 5 -0.05 -14.26 -1.39
C TRP A 5 -1.45 -14.29 -0.76
N HIS A 6 -2.05 -15.46 -0.55
CA HIS A 6 -3.34 -15.59 0.12
C HIS A 6 -3.33 -15.17 1.61
N GLN A 7 -2.15 -15.14 2.24
CA GLN A 7 -1.94 -14.77 3.64
C GLN A 7 -1.70 -13.27 3.80
N VAL A 8 -1.33 -12.57 2.73
CA VAL A 8 -1.03 -11.14 2.78
C VAL A 8 -2.33 -10.34 2.95
N ARG A 9 -2.39 -9.53 4.01
CA ARG A 9 -3.53 -8.68 4.35
C ARG A 9 -3.26 -7.21 4.12
N VAL A 10 -2.02 -6.76 4.21
CA VAL A 10 -1.65 -5.36 4.01
C VAL A 10 -0.37 -5.37 3.19
N VAL A 11 -0.26 -4.43 2.27
CA VAL A 11 0.98 -4.18 1.52
C VAL A 11 1.51 -2.83 1.93
N GLY A 12 2.82 -2.65 1.91
CA GLY A 12 3.37 -1.35 2.24
C GLY A 12 4.80 -1.17 1.77
N THR A 13 5.14 0.09 1.57
CA THR A 13 6.49 0.52 1.19
C THR A 13 7.10 1.30 2.33
N LEU A 14 8.30 0.88 2.75
CA LEU A 14 9.11 1.58 3.74
C LEU A 14 10.33 2.22 3.06
N ARG A 15 10.50 3.52 3.25
CA ARG A 15 11.68 4.27 2.80
C ARG A 15 12.18 5.19 3.93
N PRO A 16 13.50 5.38 4.05
CA PRO A 16 14.07 6.21 5.11
C PRO A 16 13.90 7.72 4.84
N ASN A 17 13.85 8.14 3.58
CA ASN A 17 13.82 9.55 3.20
C ASN A 17 12.38 10.07 3.13
N ALA A 18 12.06 11.13 3.88
CA ALA A 18 10.75 11.78 3.84
C ALA A 18 10.48 12.52 2.51
N ASP A 19 11.52 12.96 1.82
CA ASP A 19 11.42 13.77 0.59
C ASP A 19 10.83 13.02 -0.61
N GLU A 20 10.79 11.69 -0.54
CA GLU A 20 10.19 10.84 -1.58
C GLU A 20 8.72 10.51 -1.29
N ASP A 21 8.14 11.04 -0.20
CA ASP A 21 6.75 10.79 0.17
C ASP A 21 5.78 11.36 -0.87
N GLY A 22 4.97 10.49 -1.47
CA GLY A 22 4.06 10.87 -2.56
C GLY A 22 4.70 10.82 -3.94
N CYS A 23 5.90 10.24 -4.07
CA CYS A 23 6.45 9.92 -5.38
C CYS A 23 5.51 8.96 -6.14
N ASP A 24 5.13 9.34 -7.36
CA ASP A 24 4.26 8.56 -8.24
C ASP A 24 4.75 7.11 -8.42
N THR A 25 6.07 6.92 -8.46
CA THR A 25 6.68 5.59 -8.58
C THR A 25 6.36 4.70 -7.38
N THR A 26 6.33 5.24 -6.16
CA THR A 26 5.98 4.49 -4.95
C THR A 26 4.52 4.05 -4.99
N PHE A 27 3.63 4.97 -5.39
CA PHE A 27 2.21 4.67 -5.51
C PHE A 27 1.95 3.61 -6.59
N ILE A 28 2.59 3.72 -7.77
CA ILE A 28 2.51 2.73 -8.85
C ILE A 28 2.95 1.35 -8.35
N ASN A 29 4.11 1.27 -7.68
CA ASN A 29 4.59 0.01 -7.11
C ASN A 29 3.56 -0.58 -6.13
N LEU A 30 2.98 0.24 -5.25
CA LEU A 30 1.97 -0.23 -4.29
C LEU A 30 0.70 -0.72 -4.99
N ALA A 31 0.28 -0.03 -6.06
CA ALA A 31 -0.87 -0.41 -6.87
C ALA A 31 -0.64 -1.74 -7.62
N GLU A 32 0.56 -1.98 -8.14
CA GLU A 32 0.94 -3.24 -8.80
C GLU A 32 0.81 -4.43 -7.85
N HIS A 33 1.41 -4.33 -6.66
CA HIS A 33 1.30 -5.36 -5.63
C HIS A 33 -0.15 -5.59 -5.21
N THR A 34 -0.93 -4.51 -5.11
CA THR A 34 -2.35 -4.60 -4.75
C THR A 34 -3.18 -5.29 -5.83
N ARG A 35 -2.90 -5.02 -7.11
CA ARG A 35 -3.55 -5.67 -8.25
C ARG A 35 -3.36 -7.18 -8.23
N GLU A 36 -2.15 -7.65 -7.97
CA GLU A 36 -1.86 -9.09 -7.82
C GLU A 36 -2.61 -9.71 -6.64
N LEU A 37 -2.70 -8.98 -5.54
CA LEU A 37 -3.36 -9.43 -4.32
C LEU A 37 -4.88 -9.55 -4.51
N ILE A 38 -5.52 -8.58 -5.16
CA ILE A 38 -6.95 -8.65 -5.50
C ILE A 38 -7.22 -9.77 -6.51
N GLY A 39 -6.35 -9.95 -7.50
CA GLY A 39 -6.46 -11.03 -8.49
C GLY A 39 -6.38 -12.43 -7.88
N THR A 40 -5.56 -12.62 -6.84
CA THR A 40 -5.40 -13.91 -6.15
C THR A 40 -6.45 -14.15 -5.06
N GLN A 41 -7.20 -13.12 -4.64
CA GLN A 41 -8.21 -13.20 -3.57
C GLN A 41 -9.59 -12.71 -4.08
N PRO A 42 -10.32 -13.48 -4.90
CA PRO A 42 -11.51 -12.99 -5.62
C PRO A 42 -12.69 -12.56 -4.73
N ARG A 43 -12.76 -13.05 -3.49
CA ARG A 43 -13.76 -12.63 -2.47
C ARG A 43 -13.40 -11.33 -1.75
N ARG A 44 -12.18 -10.83 -1.95
CA ARG A 44 -11.68 -9.65 -1.27
C ARG A 44 -12.00 -8.42 -2.10
N ASN A 45 -12.85 -7.56 -1.54
CA ASN A 45 -13.34 -6.36 -2.23
C ASN A 45 -12.37 -5.17 -2.15
N TRP A 46 -11.50 -5.15 -1.13
CA TRP A 46 -10.55 -4.08 -0.91
C TRP A 46 -9.27 -4.56 -0.21
N VAL A 47 -8.18 -3.82 -0.41
CA VAL A 47 -6.87 -4.05 0.20
C VAL A 47 -6.40 -2.76 0.84
N LEU A 48 -5.78 -2.87 2.02
CA LEU A 48 -5.09 -1.74 2.62
C LEU A 48 -3.64 -1.74 2.17
N GLY A 49 -3.18 -0.57 1.77
CA GLY A 49 -1.79 -0.25 1.51
C GLY A 49 -1.30 0.81 2.48
N PHE A 50 0.01 0.91 2.69
CA PHE A 50 0.58 2.10 3.32
C PHE A 50 1.93 2.48 2.70
N THR A 51 2.28 3.75 2.79
CA THR A 51 3.64 4.23 2.59
C THR A 51 4.16 4.77 3.91
N LEU A 52 5.41 4.50 4.25
CA LEU A 52 6.10 5.07 5.39
C LEU A 52 7.45 5.63 4.93
N PHE A 53 7.57 6.96 4.98
CA PHE A 53 8.70 7.74 4.50
C PHE A 53 9.20 8.59 5.68
N GLY A 54 10.29 8.16 6.31
CA GLY A 54 10.69 8.71 7.61
C GLY A 54 9.60 8.50 8.67
N ALA A 55 9.09 9.58 9.27
CA ALA A 55 7.96 9.57 10.21
C ALA A 55 6.60 9.85 9.54
N THR A 56 6.58 10.07 8.22
CA THR A 56 5.35 10.38 7.50
C THR A 56 4.75 9.11 6.92
N MET A 57 3.54 8.76 7.37
CA MET A 57 2.77 7.63 6.88
C MET A 57 1.57 8.09 6.05
N ARG A 58 1.27 7.40 4.94
CA ARG A 58 -0.03 7.50 4.28
C ARG A 58 -0.67 6.13 4.17
N VAL A 59 -1.97 6.05 4.43
CA VAL A 59 -2.74 4.81 4.30
C VAL A 59 -3.58 4.90 3.05
N PHE A 60 -3.64 3.80 2.30
CA PHE A 60 -4.39 3.69 1.07
C PHE A 60 -5.44 2.59 1.23
N ARG A 61 -6.65 2.88 0.78
CA ARG A 61 -7.66 1.86 0.53
C ARG A 61 -7.77 1.66 -0.97
N PHE A 62 -7.35 0.50 -1.44
CA PHE A 62 -7.48 0.09 -2.82
C PHE A 62 -8.69 -0.81 -3.00
N ASP A 63 -9.42 -0.62 -4.09
CA ASP A 63 -10.45 -1.52 -4.58
C ASP A 63 -10.38 -1.62 -6.12
N ARG A 64 -11.38 -2.24 -6.75
CA ARG A 64 -11.39 -2.42 -8.21
C ARG A 64 -11.64 -1.12 -8.99
N SER A 65 -12.07 -0.06 -8.33
CA SER A 65 -12.32 1.26 -8.94
C SER A 65 -11.13 2.21 -8.82
N GLY A 66 -10.22 1.96 -7.89
CA GLY A 66 -9.02 2.78 -7.71
C GLY A 66 -8.49 2.74 -6.28
N ALA A 67 -7.90 3.86 -5.87
CA ALA A 67 -7.34 4.03 -4.53
C ALA A 67 -7.79 5.35 -3.91
N ILE A 68 -8.10 5.33 -2.62
CA ILE A 68 -8.30 6.53 -1.81
C ILE A 68 -7.17 6.56 -0.78
N ALA A 69 -6.49 7.70 -0.68
CA ALA A 69 -5.40 7.91 0.27
C ALA A 69 -5.86 8.74 1.47
N SER A 70 -5.25 8.50 2.62
CA SER A 70 -5.35 9.39 3.78
C SER A 70 -4.56 10.68 3.54
N THR A 71 -4.82 11.69 4.37
CA THR A 71 -3.82 12.74 4.61
C THR A 71 -2.54 12.12 5.20
N PRO A 72 -1.38 12.79 5.07
CA PRO A 72 -0.17 12.40 5.77
C PRO A 72 -0.42 12.28 7.28
N ILE A 73 0.14 11.25 7.89
CA ILE A 73 0.07 10.96 9.32
C ILE A 73 1.50 11.01 9.85
N ASP A 74 1.78 11.89 10.79
CA ASP A 74 3.04 11.85 11.55
C ASP A 74 2.92 10.77 12.63
N ILE A 75 3.88 9.85 12.68
CA ILE A 75 3.88 8.71 13.60
C ILE A 75 4.85 8.88 14.78
N HIS A 76 5.46 10.06 14.95
CA HIS A 76 6.36 10.38 16.07
C HIS A 76 5.62 10.64 17.39
#